data_AF-A0A7J9Q3G6-F1
#
_entry.id   AF-A0A7J9Q3G6-F1
#
_cell.length_a   1.000
_cell.length_b   1.000
_cell.length_c   1.000
_cell.angle_alpha   90.00
_cell.angle_beta   90.00
_cell.angle_gamma   90.00
#
_symmetry.space_group_name_H-M   'P 1'
#
loop_
_entity.id
_entity.type
_entity.pdbx_description
1 polymer ?
#
loop_
_entity_poly.entity_id
_entity_poly.type
_entity_poly.pdbx_seq_one_letter_code
_entity_poly.pdbx_strand_id
1 'polypeptide(L)'
;MAFGRGKSRDGDVARNTYTWPNEYKGENIMYRLPTNIYYNDNIIVMEDEYAVFMRDGKAMHVFDQAGRYALTTQNVPILRTILPAITGIKQLGEVYYIQRREMRGKFGTPEPLTFRDADFGLVRLRVFGQFSYKVVDPLLFITQFVGTRGWSGSEEVVEWLRSELIQSVNDTMGELKRDKNMALVDMPAYINEIEQLVLGKIDGEAKRYGLDIINLAGITITPPKEVQDAIDRRGAMGALGVNYMEYQTGKAIEGVGEGAAKGGNGAAALAGLGAGAGIGLGMGGAMGQGMQQGSSGPKEVMVKCRECGALVAQDAKFCKECGKTMVKEEKTIKCPKCGDLNSPDQKFCDECGASMKAKCPKCGVELASDAKFCKECGEKITG
;
A
#
# COMPACT_ATOMS: atom_id res chain seq x y z
N MET A 1 -29.43 11.16 68.19
CA MET A 1 -28.98 12.45 67.63
C MET A 1 -28.82 12.28 66.13
N ALA A 2 -29.43 13.16 65.36
CA ALA A 2 -29.65 13.02 63.92
C ALA A 2 -28.36 13.25 63.10
N PHE A 3 -28.18 12.43 62.06
CA PHE A 3 -27.21 12.68 60.98
C PHE A 3 -27.67 13.90 60.17
N GLY A 4 -26.95 15.01 60.31
CA GLY A 4 -27.15 16.19 59.47
C GLY A 4 -26.72 15.90 58.04
N ARG A 5 -27.70 15.72 57.14
CA ARG A 5 -27.49 15.83 55.69
C ARG A 5 -26.98 17.25 55.40
N GLY A 6 -25.68 17.37 55.13
CA GLY A 6 -25.13 18.59 54.52
C GLY A 6 -25.81 18.80 53.17
N LYS A 7 -26.64 19.84 53.08
CA LYS A 7 -27.25 20.30 51.82
C LYS A 7 -26.14 20.52 50.80
N SER A 8 -26.22 19.85 49.64
CA SER A 8 -25.43 20.21 48.48
C SER A 8 -25.70 21.70 48.18
N ARG A 9 -24.65 22.51 48.13
CA ARG A 9 -24.76 23.89 47.71
C ARG A 9 -25.13 23.90 46.23
N ASP A 10 -26.30 24.46 45.91
CA ASP A 10 -26.73 24.76 44.55
C ASP A 10 -25.64 25.60 43.85
N GLY A 11 -24.99 25.02 42.85
CA GLY A 11 -23.90 25.68 42.10
C GLY A 11 -22.80 24.77 41.55
N ASP A 12 -22.79 23.47 41.82
CA ASP A 12 -21.83 22.52 41.24
C ASP A 12 -22.15 22.20 39.77
N VAL A 13 -21.90 23.19 38.91
CA VAL A 13 -21.92 23.04 37.45
C VAL A 13 -20.65 22.30 37.04
N ALA A 14 -20.80 21.02 36.66
CA ALA A 14 -19.86 20.09 36.01
C ALA A 14 -18.40 20.10 36.51
N ARG A 15 -17.98 18.99 37.14
CA ARG A 15 -16.57 18.69 37.44
C ARG A 15 -16.10 17.50 36.61
N ASN A 16 -16.40 17.48 35.32
CA ASN A 16 -15.90 16.39 34.49
C ASN A 16 -14.40 16.59 34.27
N THR A 17 -13.67 15.48 34.22
CA THR A 17 -12.25 15.49 33.89
C THR A 17 -12.08 14.73 32.59
N TYR A 18 -11.53 15.41 31.60
CA TYR A 18 -11.29 14.86 30.28
C TYR A 18 -9.80 14.59 30.09
N THR A 19 -9.49 13.53 29.38
CA THR A 19 -8.12 13.16 29.01
C THR A 19 -8.17 12.67 27.56
N TRP A 20 -7.02 12.58 26.89
CA TRP A 20 -6.93 11.76 25.69
C TRP A 20 -7.10 10.29 26.11
N PRO A 21 -8.13 9.56 25.63
CA PRO A 21 -8.26 8.14 25.95
C PRO A 21 -7.16 7.33 25.26
N ASN A 22 -6.50 6.44 25.99
CA ASN A 22 -5.37 5.65 25.48
C ASN A 22 -5.71 4.84 24.22
N GLU A 23 -6.97 4.40 24.07
CA GLU A 23 -7.47 3.68 22.89
C GLU A 23 -7.36 4.49 21.59
N TYR A 24 -7.45 5.82 21.67
CA TYR A 24 -7.31 6.71 20.50
C TYR A 24 -5.93 7.33 20.39
N LYS A 25 -4.97 7.01 21.27
CA LYS A 25 -3.65 7.64 21.26
C LYS A 25 -2.69 6.96 20.29
N GLY A 26 -2.65 5.62 20.31
CA GLY A 26 -1.99 4.73 19.34
C GLY A 26 -1.04 5.37 18.32
N GLU A 27 -1.45 5.39 17.04
CA GLU A 27 -0.73 6.05 15.94
C GLU A 27 -1.30 7.43 15.58
N ASN A 28 -2.19 7.97 16.42
CA ASN A 28 -2.83 9.25 16.16
C ASN A 28 -1.95 10.42 16.62
N ILE A 29 -1.80 11.41 15.76
CA ILE A 29 -1.12 12.67 16.06
C ILE A 29 -2.05 13.69 16.71
N MET A 30 -3.36 13.58 16.50
CA MET A 30 -4.34 14.44 17.16
C MET A 30 -5.58 13.68 17.60
N TYR A 31 -6.26 14.22 18.60
CA TYR A 31 -7.57 13.78 19.06
C TYR A 31 -8.41 14.98 19.44
N ARG A 32 -9.50 15.19 18.71
CA ARG A 32 -10.54 16.14 19.08
C ARG A 32 -11.47 15.51 20.10
N LEU A 33 -11.64 16.16 21.24
CA LEU A 33 -12.63 15.71 22.22
C LEU A 33 -14.04 15.83 21.62
N PRO A 34 -14.84 14.74 21.56
CA PRO A 34 -16.15 14.76 20.92
C PRO A 34 -17.22 15.51 21.73
N THR A 35 -16.95 15.76 23.01
CA THR A 35 -17.88 16.45 23.92
C THR A 35 -17.53 17.92 24.03
N ASN A 36 -18.56 18.76 24.00
CA ASN A 36 -18.43 20.17 24.34
C ASN A 36 -17.92 20.33 25.77
N ILE A 37 -16.91 21.17 25.94
CA ILE A 37 -16.33 21.49 27.24
C ILE A 37 -17.06 22.69 27.85
N TYR A 38 -17.45 22.54 29.11
CA TYR A 38 -18.09 23.59 29.89
C TYR A 38 -17.11 24.20 30.89
N TYR A 39 -17.43 25.39 31.39
CA TYR A 39 -16.64 26.03 32.45
C TYR A 39 -16.59 25.13 33.69
N ASN A 40 -15.44 25.13 34.38
CA ASN A 40 -15.08 24.27 35.53
C ASN A 40 -14.76 22.82 35.19
N ASP A 41 -14.88 22.41 33.92
CA ASP A 41 -14.33 21.13 33.50
C ASP A 41 -12.79 21.16 33.59
N ASN A 42 -12.23 20.00 33.83
CA ASN A 42 -10.80 19.79 33.93
C ASN A 42 -10.31 19.02 32.72
N ILE A 43 -9.10 19.34 32.28
CA ILE A 43 -8.36 18.53 31.32
C ILE A 43 -7.08 18.03 32.00
N ILE A 44 -6.63 16.84 31.62
CA ILE A 44 -5.32 16.32 32.00
C ILE A 44 -4.47 16.23 30.75
N VAL A 45 -3.32 16.88 30.78
CA VAL A 45 -2.32 16.86 29.72
C VAL A 45 -1.17 15.98 30.18
N MET A 46 -0.84 14.95 29.40
CA MET A 46 0.31 14.09 29.67
C MET A 46 1.62 14.73 29.19
N GLU A 47 2.77 14.20 29.60
CA GLU A 47 4.10 14.74 29.22
C GLU A 47 4.36 14.71 27.71
N ASP A 48 3.76 13.76 27.00
CA ASP A 48 3.94 13.55 25.57
C ASP A 48 2.84 14.22 24.71
N GLU A 49 2.03 15.11 25.31
CA GLU A 49 0.87 15.74 24.67
C GLU A 49 0.87 17.26 24.81
N TYR A 50 0.43 17.98 23.79
CA TYR A 50 -0.12 19.32 23.92
C TYR A 50 -1.64 19.22 24.07
N ALA A 51 -2.26 20.19 24.75
CA ALA A 51 -3.69 20.41 24.60
C ALA A 51 -3.96 21.84 24.14
N VAL A 52 -4.80 22.00 23.12
CA VAL A 52 -5.21 23.30 22.59
C VAL A 52 -6.68 23.50 22.92
N PHE A 53 -6.97 24.51 23.72
CA PHE A 53 -8.33 24.91 24.05
C PHE A 53 -8.81 25.98 23.06
N MET A 54 -9.85 25.62 22.32
CA MET A 54 -10.52 26.45 21.34
C MET A 54 -11.89 26.86 21.87
N ARG A 55 -12.28 28.11 21.62
CA ARG A 55 -13.59 28.62 21.98
C ARG A 55 -14.12 29.53 20.89
N ASP A 56 -15.35 29.26 20.45
CA ASP A 56 -16.03 30.04 19.41
C ASP A 56 -15.15 30.24 18.15
N GLY A 57 -14.38 29.20 17.79
CA GLY A 57 -13.46 29.19 16.63
C GLY A 57 -12.09 29.84 16.87
N LYS A 58 -11.80 30.37 18.06
CA LYS A 58 -10.50 30.97 18.41
C LYS A 58 -9.69 30.10 19.35
N ALA A 59 -8.39 30.00 19.10
CA ALA A 59 -7.47 29.38 20.05
C ALA A 59 -7.29 30.30 21.26
N MET A 60 -7.67 29.80 22.43
CA MET A 60 -7.62 30.56 23.68
C MET A 60 -6.31 30.32 24.41
N HIS A 61 -5.86 29.07 24.47
CA HIS A 61 -4.65 28.69 25.20
C HIS A 61 -4.08 27.36 24.69
N VAL A 62 -2.76 27.24 24.74
CA VAL A 62 -2.03 25.99 24.49
C VAL A 62 -1.42 25.56 25.82
N PHE A 63 -1.78 24.37 26.28
CA PHE A 63 -1.21 23.73 27.45
C PHE A 63 -0.01 22.90 27.01
N ASP A 64 1.18 23.41 27.33
CA ASP A 64 2.48 22.86 26.95
C ASP A 64 3.23 22.21 28.12
N GLN A 65 2.62 22.14 29.30
CA GLN A 65 3.17 21.43 30.45
C GLN A 65 2.23 20.27 30.85
N ALA A 66 2.81 19.20 31.40
CA ALA A 66 2.03 18.10 31.92
C ALA A 66 1.34 18.53 33.22
N GLY A 67 0.07 18.15 33.37
CA GLY A 67 -0.68 18.51 34.56
C GLY A 67 -2.18 18.47 34.38
N ARG A 68 -2.88 18.71 35.49
CA ARG A 68 -4.33 18.91 35.49
C ARG A 68 -4.63 20.39 35.45
N TYR A 69 -5.38 20.81 34.44
CA TYR A 69 -5.77 22.21 34.25
C TYR A 69 -7.27 22.36 34.40
N ALA A 70 -7.69 23.28 35.26
CA ALA A 70 -9.07 23.71 35.35
C ALA A 70 -9.32 24.80 34.30
N LEU A 71 -10.28 24.58 33.40
CA LEU A 71 -10.63 25.56 32.36
C LEU A 71 -11.50 26.65 32.98
N THR A 72 -10.82 27.58 33.66
CA THR A 72 -11.41 28.76 34.28
C THR A 72 -10.76 30.00 33.69
N THR A 73 -11.56 30.85 33.04
CA THR A 73 -11.13 32.22 32.77
C THR A 73 -11.44 33.03 34.02
N GLN A 74 -10.44 33.65 34.65
CA GLN A 74 -10.69 34.70 35.64
C GLN A 74 -11.45 35.84 34.94
N ASN A 75 -12.77 35.85 35.05
CA ASN A 75 -13.60 37.06 35.08
C ASN A 75 -15.09 36.72 35.35
N VAL A 76 -15.56 37.25 36.48
CA VAL A 76 -16.94 37.56 36.93
C VAL A 76 -18.01 36.43 36.89
N PRO A 77 -18.37 35.85 38.05
CA PRO A 77 -19.38 34.80 38.21
C PRO A 77 -20.80 35.13 37.71
N ILE A 78 -21.15 36.42 37.59
CA ILE A 78 -22.52 36.90 37.34
C ILE A 78 -22.97 36.69 35.88
N LEU A 79 -22.05 36.59 34.92
CA LEU A 79 -22.41 36.46 33.49
C LEU A 79 -22.78 35.03 33.06
N ARG A 80 -22.60 34.05 33.95
CA ARG A 80 -22.72 32.62 33.63
C ARG A 80 -24.16 32.11 33.57
N THR A 81 -25.04 32.71 34.35
CA THR A 81 -26.46 32.29 34.48
C THR A 81 -27.37 33.04 33.51
N ILE A 82 -26.92 34.19 33.00
CA ILE A 82 -27.76 35.12 32.22
C ILE A 82 -27.55 34.95 30.71
N LEU A 83 -26.35 34.57 30.25
CA LEU A 83 -26.04 34.53 28.81
C LEU A 83 -26.82 33.46 28.01
N PRO A 84 -26.99 32.21 28.50
CA PRO A 84 -27.69 31.18 27.74
C PRO A 84 -29.19 31.48 27.58
N ALA A 85 -29.80 32.10 28.60
CA ALA A 85 -31.23 32.39 28.65
C ALA A 85 -31.65 33.61 27.80
N ILE A 86 -30.72 34.52 27.50
CA ILE A 86 -31.00 35.75 26.73
C ILE A 86 -30.66 35.59 25.24
N THR A 87 -29.69 34.74 24.88
CA THR A 87 -29.13 34.72 23.52
C THR A 87 -29.39 33.43 22.73
N GLY A 88 -29.72 32.30 23.40
CA GLY A 88 -29.81 31.00 22.74
C GLY A 88 -28.48 30.45 22.20
N ILE A 89 -27.36 31.14 22.47
CA ILE A 89 -26.03 30.78 21.96
C ILE A 89 -25.42 29.71 22.88
N LYS A 90 -25.27 28.49 22.37
CA LYS A 90 -24.44 27.46 23.01
C LYS A 90 -22.97 27.85 22.82
N GLN A 91 -22.28 28.16 23.91
CA GLN A 91 -20.84 28.38 23.88
C GLN A 91 -20.15 27.06 23.53
N LEU A 92 -19.42 27.05 22.40
CA LEU A 92 -18.71 25.86 21.92
C LEU A 92 -17.26 25.92 22.42
N GLY A 93 -16.95 25.07 23.39
CA GLY A 93 -15.61 24.82 23.90
C GLY A 93 -15.09 23.50 23.36
N GLU A 94 -13.99 23.53 22.63
CA GLU A 94 -13.36 22.36 22.04
C GLU A 94 -11.95 22.21 22.58
N VAL A 95 -11.53 20.97 22.82
CA VAL A 95 -10.16 20.65 23.21
C VAL A 95 -9.59 19.68 22.19
N TYR A 96 -8.43 20.04 21.66
CA TYR A 96 -7.64 19.20 20.78
C TYR A 96 -6.41 18.75 21.54
N TYR A 97 -6.25 17.44 21.71
CA TYR A 97 -4.99 16.87 22.17
C TYR A 97 -4.12 16.58 20.96
N ILE A 98 -2.82 16.87 21.07
CA ILE A 98 -1.86 16.74 19.98
C ILE A 98 -0.61 16.06 20.51
N GLN A 99 -0.09 15.10 19.78
CA GLN A 99 1.04 14.31 20.19
C GLN A 99 2.37 15.05 19.97
N ARG A 100 3.25 15.03 20.98
CA ARG A 100 4.61 15.60 20.90
C ARG A 100 5.68 14.62 20.44
N ARG A 101 5.41 13.33 20.63
CA ARG A 101 6.36 12.27 20.27
C ARG A 101 6.60 12.27 18.77
N GLU A 102 7.78 11.83 18.37
CA GLU A 102 8.08 11.55 16.98
C GLU A 102 7.22 10.38 16.48
N MET A 103 6.48 10.63 15.40
CA MET A 103 5.64 9.67 14.72
C MET A 103 6.35 9.18 13.47
N ARG A 104 6.07 7.94 13.07
CA ARG A 104 6.64 7.33 11.87
C ARG A 104 5.56 7.10 10.84
N GLY A 105 5.87 7.41 9.59
CA GLY A 105 5.02 7.20 8.44
C GLY A 105 5.76 6.42 7.35
N LYS A 106 4.99 5.73 6.52
CA LYS A 106 5.47 5.19 5.25
C LYS A 106 4.81 5.97 4.12
N PHE A 107 5.56 6.17 3.05
CA PHE A 107 5.05 6.75 1.82
C PHE A 107 5.42 5.86 0.64
N GLY A 108 4.63 5.96 -0.41
CA GLY A 108 4.93 5.30 -1.66
C GLY A 108 4.00 5.75 -2.75
N THR A 109 4.49 5.70 -3.98
CA THR A 109 3.74 6.14 -5.16
C THR A 109 2.57 5.17 -5.41
N PRO A 110 1.30 5.62 -5.31
CA PRO A 110 0.16 4.76 -5.62
C PRO A 110 0.13 4.40 -7.11
N GLU A 111 0.46 5.37 -7.97
CA GLU A 111 0.65 5.18 -9.40
C GLU A 111 2.15 5.26 -9.76
N PRO A 112 2.65 4.41 -10.67
CA PRO A 112 4.05 4.47 -11.08
C PRO A 112 4.41 5.81 -11.74
N LEU A 113 5.56 6.37 -11.34
CA LEU A 113 6.14 7.57 -11.94
C LEU A 113 6.79 7.23 -13.28
N THR A 114 6.52 8.04 -14.29
CA THR A 114 7.12 7.85 -15.62
C THR A 114 8.50 8.51 -15.67
N PHE A 115 9.53 7.69 -15.83
CA PHE A 115 10.92 8.10 -15.92
C PHE A 115 11.47 7.76 -17.31
N ARG A 116 11.98 8.76 -18.03
CA ARG A 116 12.68 8.51 -19.31
C ARG A 116 14.15 8.21 -19.04
N ASP A 117 14.58 7.02 -19.39
CA ASP A 117 15.96 6.58 -19.33
C ASP A 117 16.59 6.56 -20.74
N ALA A 118 17.90 6.75 -20.84
CA ALA A 118 18.62 6.75 -22.11
C ALA A 118 18.73 5.33 -22.72
N ASP A 119 18.89 4.32 -21.86
CA ASP A 119 19.13 2.94 -22.25
C ASP A 119 17.85 2.12 -22.35
N PHE A 120 16.88 2.40 -21.49
CA PHE A 120 15.64 1.62 -21.36
C PHE A 120 14.39 2.34 -21.88
N GLY A 121 14.51 3.59 -22.32
CA GLY A 121 13.39 4.37 -22.84
C GLY A 121 12.44 4.83 -21.73
N LEU A 122 11.12 4.71 -21.91
CA LEU A 122 10.15 5.10 -20.89
C LEU A 122 9.96 3.97 -19.87
N VAL A 123 10.44 4.20 -18.65
CA VAL A 123 10.36 3.27 -17.52
C VAL A 123 9.34 3.78 -16.50
N ARG A 124 8.55 2.87 -15.91
CA ARG A 124 7.58 3.19 -14.86
C ARG A 124 8.11 2.79 -13.50
N LEU A 125 8.58 3.76 -12.72
CA LEU A 125 9.20 3.53 -11.43
C LEU A 125 8.17 3.64 -10.30
N ARG A 126 8.26 2.75 -9.33
CA ARG A 126 7.58 2.93 -8.05
C ARG A 126 8.61 3.36 -7.02
N VAL A 127 8.22 4.31 -6.17
CA VAL A 127 9.06 4.78 -5.07
C VAL A 127 8.36 4.45 -3.78
N PHE A 128 9.12 3.93 -2.81
CA PHE A 128 8.68 3.68 -1.46
C PHE A 128 9.70 4.24 -0.48
N GLY A 129 9.25 4.62 0.71
CA GLY A 129 10.15 5.04 1.77
C GLY A 129 9.43 5.22 3.09
N GLN A 130 10.19 5.68 4.08
CA GLN A 130 9.71 5.94 5.41
C GLN A 130 10.23 7.28 5.90
N PHE A 131 9.40 7.96 6.68
CA PHE A 131 9.70 9.27 7.23
C PHE A 131 9.28 9.33 8.68
N SER A 132 9.87 10.25 9.42
CA SER A 132 9.41 10.59 10.75
C SER A 132 9.15 12.07 10.90
N TYR A 133 8.14 12.38 11.68
CA TYR A 133 7.59 13.72 11.80
C TYR A 133 7.07 13.96 13.22
N LYS A 134 7.04 15.22 13.64
CA LYS A 134 6.46 15.62 14.93
C LYS A 134 5.79 16.98 14.82
N VAL A 135 4.85 17.26 15.72
CA VAL A 135 4.29 18.61 15.85
C VAL A 135 5.22 19.47 16.70
N VAL A 136 5.65 20.59 16.13
CA VAL A 136 6.48 21.60 16.82
C VAL A 136 5.69 22.84 17.22
N ASP A 137 4.69 23.21 16.41
CA ASP A 137 3.79 24.32 16.71
C ASP A 137 2.33 23.81 16.70
N PRO A 138 1.75 23.49 17.87
CA PRO A 138 0.40 22.96 17.96
C PRO A 138 -0.68 23.97 17.54
N LEU A 139 -0.41 25.28 17.67
CA LEU A 139 -1.38 26.31 17.31
C LEU A 139 -1.45 26.46 15.78
N LEU A 140 -0.29 26.55 15.13
CA LEU A 140 -0.21 26.59 13.68
C LEU A 140 -0.78 25.32 13.06
N PHE A 141 -0.46 24.16 13.65
CA PHE A 141 -1.01 22.86 13.23
C PHE A 141 -2.55 22.84 13.23
N ILE A 142 -3.19 23.25 14.33
CA ILE A 142 -4.66 23.27 14.43
C ILE A 142 -5.28 24.26 13.44
N THR A 143 -4.73 25.47 13.32
CA THR A 143 -5.29 26.49 12.41
C THR A 143 -5.22 26.06 10.95
N GLN A 144 -4.14 25.39 10.54
CA GLN A 144 -3.96 24.93 9.16
C GLN A 144 -4.79 23.68 8.85
N PHE A 145 -4.73 22.63 9.68
CA PHE A 145 -5.40 21.36 9.36
C PHE A 145 -6.87 21.32 9.79
N VAL A 146 -7.17 21.73 11.02
CA VAL A 146 -8.55 21.71 11.54
C VAL A 146 -9.32 22.92 11.02
N GLY A 147 -8.73 24.12 11.09
CA GLY A 147 -9.40 25.36 10.70
C GLY A 147 -9.66 25.47 9.20
N THR A 148 -8.62 25.31 8.38
CA THR A 148 -8.73 25.52 6.93
C THR A 148 -9.25 24.30 6.17
N ARG A 149 -8.83 23.09 6.59
CA ARG A 149 -9.19 21.84 5.88
C ARG A 149 -10.26 21.00 6.57
N GLY A 150 -10.65 21.33 7.80
CA GLY A 150 -11.69 20.62 8.54
C GLY A 150 -11.28 19.22 9.01
N TRP A 151 -9.98 18.92 9.04
CA TRP A 151 -9.49 17.58 9.40
C TRP A 151 -9.56 17.36 10.90
N SER A 152 -10.10 16.22 11.32
CA SER A 152 -10.14 15.82 12.73
C SER A 152 -9.37 14.54 13.03
N GLY A 153 -8.77 13.93 12.00
CA GLY A 153 -8.02 12.68 12.10
C GLY A 153 -6.54 12.85 11.74
N SER A 154 -5.78 11.81 12.07
CA SER A 154 -4.34 11.73 11.78
C SER A 154 -4.06 11.19 10.39
N GLU A 155 -4.99 10.42 9.83
CA GLU A 155 -4.87 9.79 8.52
C GLU A 155 -4.76 10.82 7.41
N GLU A 156 -5.58 11.88 7.47
CA GLU A 156 -5.61 12.94 6.47
C GLU A 156 -4.30 13.74 6.45
N VAL A 157 -3.72 13.98 7.65
CA VAL A 157 -2.42 14.65 7.79
C VAL A 157 -1.31 13.80 7.18
N VAL A 158 -1.31 12.50 7.47
CA VAL A 158 -0.32 11.57 6.92
C VAL A 158 -0.46 11.45 5.40
N GLU A 159 -1.68 11.39 4.88
CA GLU A 159 -1.91 11.27 3.43
C GLU A 159 -1.44 12.51 2.67
N TRP A 160 -1.63 13.69 3.25
CA TRP A 160 -1.06 14.91 2.72
C TRP A 160 0.48 14.89 2.74
N LEU A 161 1.09 14.52 3.87
CA LEU A 161 2.55 14.37 3.94
C LEU A 161 3.09 13.37 2.92
N ARG A 162 2.40 12.23 2.70
CA ARG A 162 2.77 11.26 1.66
C ARG A 162 2.77 11.90 0.28
N SER A 163 1.72 12.67 -0.04
CA SER A 163 1.59 13.35 -1.33
C SER A 163 2.70 14.36 -1.57
N GLU A 164 3.00 15.21 -0.57
CA GLU A 164 4.11 16.18 -0.64
C GLU A 164 5.47 15.48 -0.78
N LEU A 165 5.72 14.40 -0.03
CA LEU A 165 6.94 13.60 -0.14
C LEU A 165 7.12 13.02 -1.55
N ILE A 166 6.07 12.43 -2.13
CA ILE A 166 6.12 11.84 -3.47
C ILE A 166 6.42 12.92 -4.52
N GLN A 167 5.77 14.07 -4.42
CA GLN A 167 6.02 15.20 -5.31
C GLN A 167 7.47 15.68 -5.20
N SER A 168 7.98 15.90 -3.99
CA SER A 168 9.35 16.34 -3.76
C SER A 168 10.38 15.32 -4.24
N VAL A 169 10.12 14.01 -4.09
CA VAL A 169 11.00 12.97 -4.64
C VAL A 169 11.02 13.02 -6.16
N ASN A 170 9.85 13.14 -6.81
CA ASN A 170 9.78 13.21 -8.27
C ASN A 170 10.53 14.43 -8.82
N ASP A 171 10.37 15.59 -8.19
CA ASP A 171 11.06 16.83 -8.57
C ASP A 171 12.58 16.67 -8.42
N THR A 172 13.03 16.07 -7.30
CA THR A 172 14.45 15.82 -7.03
C THR A 172 15.06 14.81 -8.01
N MET A 173 14.33 13.75 -8.36
CA MET A 173 14.76 12.80 -9.40
C MET A 173 14.88 13.48 -10.77
N GLY A 174 13.96 14.38 -11.10
CA GLY A 174 13.99 15.17 -12.33
C GLY A 174 15.20 16.12 -12.39
N GLU A 175 15.51 16.81 -11.28
CA GLU A 175 16.68 17.67 -11.13
C GLU A 175 17.99 16.87 -11.29
N LEU A 176 18.15 15.77 -10.56
CA LEU A 176 19.36 14.94 -10.65
C LEU A 176 19.55 14.35 -12.05
N LYS A 177 18.46 13.98 -12.71
CA LYS A 177 18.53 13.55 -14.10
C LYS A 177 18.99 14.68 -15.03
N ARG A 178 18.47 15.90 -14.87
CA ARG A 178 18.85 17.04 -15.72
C ARG A 178 20.28 17.49 -15.47
N ASP A 179 20.68 17.57 -14.20
CA ASP A 179 21.91 18.25 -13.79
C ASP A 179 23.10 17.29 -13.70
N LYS A 180 22.86 16.00 -13.42
CA LYS A 180 23.90 14.96 -13.30
C LYS A 180 23.78 13.81 -14.31
N ASN A 181 22.82 13.90 -15.25
CA ASN A 181 22.54 12.84 -16.22
C ASN A 181 22.31 11.47 -15.57
N MET A 182 21.65 11.45 -14.41
CA MET A 182 21.40 10.23 -13.64
C MET A 182 20.59 9.21 -14.45
N ALA A 183 21.18 8.04 -14.70
CA ALA A 183 20.51 6.89 -15.31
C ALA A 183 19.84 6.01 -14.24
N LEU A 184 18.92 5.14 -14.67
CA LEU A 184 18.21 4.20 -13.79
C LEU A 184 19.16 3.32 -12.97
N VAL A 185 20.25 2.86 -13.59
CA VAL A 185 21.25 1.99 -12.95
C VAL A 185 22.09 2.71 -11.91
N ASP A 186 22.20 4.04 -11.99
CA ASP A 186 22.99 4.85 -11.06
C ASP A 186 22.17 5.33 -9.87
N MET A 187 20.83 5.22 -9.92
CA MET A 187 19.93 5.68 -8.86
C MET A 187 20.32 5.21 -7.45
N PRO A 188 20.78 3.95 -7.22
CA PRO A 188 21.21 3.51 -5.89
C PRO A 188 22.34 4.36 -5.30
N ALA A 189 23.25 4.89 -6.13
CA ALA A 189 24.34 5.75 -5.68
C ALA A 189 23.85 7.13 -5.20
N TYR A 190 22.69 7.56 -5.69
CA TYR A 190 22.10 8.86 -5.37
C TYR A 190 21.03 8.82 -4.28
N ILE A 191 20.67 7.65 -3.73
CA ILE A 191 19.59 7.52 -2.73
C ILE A 191 19.79 8.48 -1.54
N ASN A 192 20.98 8.50 -0.94
CA ASN A 192 21.25 9.38 0.20
C ASN A 192 21.15 10.86 -0.19
N GLU A 193 21.58 11.23 -1.39
CA GLU A 193 21.48 12.61 -1.88
C GLU A 193 20.01 13.00 -2.11
N ILE A 194 19.21 12.10 -2.69
CA ILE A 194 17.77 12.28 -2.86
C ILE A 194 17.10 12.47 -1.49
N GLU A 195 17.41 11.60 -0.52
CA GLU A 195 16.85 11.69 0.83
C GLU A 195 17.12 13.06 1.47
N GLN A 196 18.36 13.56 1.40
CA GLN A 196 18.72 14.86 1.99
C GLN A 196 18.10 16.04 1.25
N LEU A 197 18.08 16.02 -0.08
CA LEU A 197 17.47 17.09 -0.88
C LEU A 197 15.96 17.16 -0.66
N VAL A 198 15.28 16.02 -0.61
CA VAL A 198 13.84 15.94 -0.33
C VAL A 198 13.54 16.39 1.09
N LEU A 199 14.32 15.93 2.08
CA LEU A 199 14.17 16.35 3.47
C LEU A 199 14.27 17.88 3.61
N GLY A 200 15.27 18.49 2.96
CA GLY A 200 15.44 19.95 3.00
C GLY A 200 14.29 20.73 2.37
N LYS A 201 13.71 20.23 1.26
CA LYS A 201 12.54 20.85 0.60
C LYS A 201 11.29 20.74 1.47
N ILE A 202 10.96 19.53 1.91
CA ILE A 202 9.71 19.29 2.65
C ILE A 202 9.74 19.88 4.06
N ASP A 203 10.89 19.93 4.72
CA ASP A 203 11.00 20.52 6.06
C ASP A 203 10.55 22.00 6.07
N GLY A 204 10.96 22.77 5.05
CA GLY A 204 10.55 24.16 4.88
C GLY A 204 9.05 24.34 4.61
N GLU A 205 8.39 23.33 4.04
CA GLU A 205 6.95 23.34 3.80
C GLU A 205 6.18 22.89 5.04
N ALA A 206 6.58 21.76 5.64
CA ALA A 206 5.99 21.18 6.83
C ALA A 206 5.96 22.19 8.01
N LYS A 207 7.03 22.99 8.17
CA LYS A 207 7.10 24.03 9.21
C LYS A 207 6.01 25.09 9.10
N ARG A 208 5.51 25.37 7.89
CA ARG A 208 4.38 26.31 7.67
C ARG A 208 3.05 25.74 8.17
N TYR A 209 3.00 24.43 8.40
CA TYR A 209 1.87 23.69 8.96
C TYR A 209 2.11 23.30 10.43
N GLY A 210 3.15 23.81 11.08
CA GLY A 210 3.51 23.48 12.47
C GLY A 210 4.11 22.08 12.65
N LEU A 211 4.55 21.45 11.56
CA LEU A 211 5.18 20.14 11.53
C LEU A 211 6.69 20.25 11.28
N ASP A 212 7.44 19.28 11.78
CA ASP A 212 8.88 19.15 11.56
C ASP A 212 9.15 17.73 11.04
N ILE A 213 9.81 17.62 9.89
CA ILE A 213 10.18 16.33 9.31
C ILE A 213 11.58 16.01 9.80
N ILE A 214 11.70 15.03 10.68
CA ILE A 214 12.94 14.74 11.42
C ILE A 214 13.88 13.91 10.57
N ASN A 215 13.33 12.93 9.86
CA ASN A 215 14.11 12.00 9.07
C ASN A 215 13.33 11.51 7.86
N LEU A 216 14.05 11.25 6.78
CA LEU A 216 13.58 10.57 5.59
C LEU A 216 14.59 9.49 5.24
N ALA A 217 14.16 8.24 5.18
CA ALA A 217 15.06 7.12 5.03
C ALA A 217 14.42 5.95 4.27
N GLY A 218 15.29 5.06 3.78
CA GLY A 218 14.88 3.81 3.15
C GLY A 218 14.16 4.03 1.83
N ILE A 219 14.50 5.10 1.11
CA ILE A 219 13.96 5.31 -0.24
C ILE A 219 14.38 4.14 -1.12
N THR A 220 13.39 3.45 -1.66
CA THR A 220 13.54 2.33 -2.58
C THR A 220 12.85 2.68 -3.88
N ILE A 221 13.58 2.61 -4.99
CA ILE A 221 13.07 2.84 -6.33
C ILE A 221 13.01 1.49 -7.04
N THR A 222 11.81 1.02 -7.36
CA THR A 222 11.58 -0.29 -7.97
C THR A 222 11.13 -0.13 -9.42
N PRO A 223 11.96 -0.53 -10.39
CA PRO A 223 11.55 -0.60 -11.80
C PRO A 223 10.57 -1.76 -12.05
N PRO A 224 9.84 -1.76 -13.18
CA PRO A 224 8.93 -2.85 -13.52
C PRO A 224 9.72 -4.12 -13.89
N LYS A 225 9.10 -5.29 -13.79
CA LYS A 225 9.77 -6.60 -13.93
C LYS A 225 10.47 -6.75 -15.29
N GLU A 226 9.87 -6.23 -16.35
CA GLU A 226 10.42 -6.29 -17.70
C GLU A 226 11.75 -5.54 -17.81
N VAL A 227 11.89 -4.44 -17.08
CA VAL A 227 13.13 -3.65 -17.03
C VAL A 227 14.14 -4.30 -16.10
N GLN A 228 13.71 -4.89 -14.98
CA GLN A 228 14.59 -5.70 -14.12
C GLN A 228 15.21 -6.86 -14.91
N ASP A 229 14.39 -7.63 -15.63
CA ASP A 229 14.86 -8.74 -16.47
C ASP A 229 15.84 -8.26 -17.56
N ALA A 230 15.62 -7.06 -18.12
CA ALA A 230 16.53 -6.48 -19.11
C ALA A 230 17.87 -6.05 -18.49
N ILE A 231 17.84 -5.45 -17.30
CA ILE A 231 19.04 -5.10 -16.53
C ILE A 231 19.83 -6.37 -16.20
N ASP A 232 19.18 -7.40 -15.68
CA ASP A 232 19.82 -8.66 -15.30
C ASP A 232 20.43 -9.38 -16.50
N ARG A 233 19.73 -9.43 -17.64
CA ARG A 233 20.29 -9.99 -18.89
C ARG A 233 21.49 -9.20 -19.37
N ARG A 234 21.41 -7.86 -19.36
CA ARG A 234 22.54 -7.01 -19.78
C ARG A 234 23.72 -7.16 -18.83
N GLY A 235 23.48 -7.24 -17.52
CA GLY A 235 24.50 -7.49 -16.51
C GLY A 235 25.17 -8.84 -16.69
N ALA A 236 24.38 -9.89 -16.94
CA ALA A 236 24.91 -11.24 -17.19
C ALA A 236 25.75 -11.31 -18.47
N MET A 237 25.29 -10.68 -19.56
CA MET A 237 26.06 -10.58 -20.81
C MET A 237 27.39 -9.82 -20.60
N GLY A 238 27.36 -8.70 -19.88
CA GLY A 238 28.55 -7.92 -19.56
C GLY A 238 29.55 -8.68 -18.70
N ALA A 239 29.08 -9.38 -17.66
CA ALA A 239 29.93 -10.17 -16.77
C ALA A 239 30.59 -11.37 -17.49
N LEU A 240 29.87 -11.98 -18.41
CA LEU A 240 30.36 -13.10 -19.22
C LEU A 240 31.15 -12.64 -20.45
N GLY A 241 31.14 -11.34 -20.78
CA GLY A 241 31.76 -10.80 -21.99
C GLY A 241 31.17 -11.35 -23.29
N VAL A 242 29.93 -11.84 -23.25
CA VAL A 242 29.26 -12.51 -24.37
C VAL A 242 28.24 -11.59 -25.04
N ASN A 243 28.04 -11.78 -26.34
CA ASN A 243 26.96 -11.11 -27.05
C ASN A 243 25.60 -11.79 -26.77
N TYR A 244 24.51 -11.15 -27.22
CA TYR A 244 23.14 -11.67 -26.99
C TYR A 244 22.93 -13.08 -27.54
N MET A 245 23.53 -13.40 -28.69
CA MET A 245 23.39 -14.72 -29.31
C MET A 245 24.10 -15.79 -28.49
N GLU A 246 25.34 -15.54 -28.08
CA GLU A 246 26.12 -16.43 -27.21
C GLU A 246 25.47 -16.63 -25.85
N TYR A 247 24.90 -15.58 -25.25
CA TYR A 247 24.16 -15.68 -24.00
C TYR A 247 22.93 -16.58 -24.12
N GLN A 248 22.15 -16.42 -25.19
CA GLN A 248 20.98 -17.26 -25.46
C GLN A 248 21.38 -18.71 -25.76
N THR A 249 22.46 -18.93 -26.51
CA THR A 249 23.02 -20.26 -26.75
C THR A 249 23.49 -20.92 -25.46
N GLY A 250 24.19 -20.18 -24.59
CA GLY A 250 24.64 -20.66 -23.27
C GLY A 250 23.47 -21.05 -22.36
N LYS A 251 22.46 -20.17 -22.23
CA LYS A 251 21.22 -20.44 -21.49
C LYS A 251 20.47 -21.67 -22.02
N ALA A 252 20.43 -21.87 -23.33
CA ALA A 252 19.80 -23.04 -23.94
C ALA A 252 20.54 -24.34 -23.60
N ILE A 253 21.87 -24.32 -23.56
CA ILE A 253 22.70 -25.47 -23.17
C ILE A 253 22.56 -25.75 -21.66
N GLU A 254 22.55 -24.73 -20.80
CA GLU A 254 22.33 -24.87 -19.36
C GLU A 254 20.95 -25.45 -19.03
N GLY A 255 19.88 -24.95 -19.67
CA GLY A 255 18.52 -25.47 -19.46
C GLY A 255 18.37 -26.95 -19.85
N VAL A 256 19.18 -27.43 -20.81
CA VAL A 256 19.28 -28.85 -21.16
C VAL A 256 20.00 -29.66 -20.07
N GLY A 257 21.02 -29.08 -19.43
CA GLY A 257 21.72 -29.68 -18.28
C GLY A 257 20.85 -29.78 -17.03
N GLU A 258 20.04 -28.77 -16.71
CA GLU A 258 19.08 -28.81 -15.60
C GLU A 258 17.95 -29.83 -15.82
N GLY A 259 17.50 -29.99 -17.08
CA GLY A 259 16.54 -31.02 -17.47
C GLY A 259 17.08 -32.45 -17.34
N ALA A 260 18.38 -32.64 -17.58
CA ALA A 260 19.07 -33.91 -17.35
C ALA A 260 19.32 -34.19 -15.85
N ALA A 261 19.58 -33.14 -15.05
CA ALA A 261 19.81 -33.27 -13.61
C ALA A 261 18.53 -33.58 -12.80
N LYS A 262 17.35 -33.19 -13.30
CA LYS A 262 16.04 -33.49 -12.66
C LYS A 262 15.47 -34.88 -12.99
N GLY A 263 16.30 -35.82 -13.44
CA GLY A 263 15.93 -37.24 -13.55
C GLY A 263 15.06 -37.61 -14.77
N GLY A 264 14.94 -36.73 -15.76
CA GLY A 264 14.42 -37.09 -17.08
C GLY A 264 15.54 -37.69 -17.92
N ASN A 265 15.32 -38.89 -18.48
CA ASN A 265 16.26 -39.68 -19.29
C ASN A 265 17.34 -38.85 -20.00
N GLY A 266 18.52 -38.75 -19.39
CA GLY A 266 19.68 -37.98 -19.89
C GLY A 266 20.21 -38.43 -21.26
N ALA A 267 19.67 -39.51 -21.83
CA ALA A 267 19.95 -39.94 -23.20
C ALA A 267 19.28 -39.05 -24.27
N ALA A 268 18.14 -38.42 -23.98
CA ALA A 268 17.47 -37.52 -24.94
C ALA A 268 18.14 -36.14 -25.01
N ALA A 269 18.70 -35.67 -23.89
CA ALA A 269 19.47 -34.42 -23.81
C ALA A 269 20.86 -34.56 -24.49
N LEU A 270 21.53 -35.71 -24.34
CA LEU A 270 22.79 -35.99 -25.07
C LEU A 270 22.58 -36.18 -26.58
N ALA A 271 21.42 -36.66 -27.01
CA ALA A 271 21.09 -36.79 -28.44
C ALA A 271 20.96 -35.41 -29.15
N GLY A 272 20.60 -34.35 -28.42
CA GLY A 272 20.61 -32.97 -28.92
C GLY A 272 22.02 -32.38 -29.08
N LEU A 273 22.98 -32.84 -28.28
CA LEU A 273 24.40 -32.44 -28.36
C LEU A 273 25.19 -33.23 -29.40
N GLY A 274 24.81 -34.48 -29.69
CA GLY A 274 25.34 -35.24 -30.83
C GLY A 274 24.91 -34.67 -32.20
N ALA A 275 23.83 -33.89 -32.23
CA ALA A 275 23.30 -33.25 -33.44
C ALA A 275 23.82 -31.82 -33.68
N GLY A 276 24.31 -31.10 -32.65
CA GLY A 276 24.82 -29.73 -32.79
C GLY A 276 26.30 -29.63 -33.21
N ALA A 277 27.13 -30.60 -32.80
CA ALA A 277 28.56 -30.62 -33.14
C ALA A 277 28.89 -31.41 -34.42
N GLY A 278 27.92 -32.13 -35.01
CA GLY A 278 28.10 -32.96 -36.21
C GLY A 278 27.79 -32.27 -37.54
N ILE A 279 27.27 -31.04 -37.54
CA ILE A 279 26.77 -30.36 -38.76
C ILE A 279 27.90 -29.79 -39.63
N GLY A 280 29.12 -29.65 -39.12
CA GLY A 280 30.24 -29.08 -39.87
C GLY A 280 30.98 -30.03 -40.83
N LEU A 281 30.85 -31.35 -40.68
CA LEU A 281 31.70 -32.31 -41.40
C LEU A 281 30.98 -33.54 -41.99
N GLY A 282 29.66 -33.70 -41.77
CA GLY A 282 28.89 -34.85 -42.29
C GLY A 282 28.04 -34.58 -43.53
N MET A 283 27.94 -33.33 -43.97
CA MET A 283 26.95 -32.85 -44.96
C MET A 283 27.43 -32.98 -46.42
N GLY A 284 28.09 -34.09 -46.77
CA GLY A 284 28.61 -34.34 -48.12
C GLY A 284 28.37 -35.75 -48.69
N GLY A 285 27.90 -36.72 -47.89
CA GLY A 285 27.93 -38.13 -48.29
C GLY A 285 26.65 -38.95 -48.16
N ALA A 286 25.54 -38.42 -47.62
CA ALA A 286 24.35 -39.23 -47.30
C ALA A 286 23.07 -38.75 -47.99
N MET A 287 23.21 -38.04 -49.11
CA MET A 287 22.15 -37.83 -50.09
C MET A 287 22.11 -39.08 -50.99
N GLY A 288 21.49 -40.19 -50.53
CA GLY A 288 21.54 -41.40 -51.36
C GLY A 288 20.95 -42.71 -50.86
N GLN A 289 20.21 -42.81 -49.75
CA GLN A 289 19.41 -44.01 -49.46
C GLN A 289 18.56 -43.79 -48.21
N GLY A 290 17.24 -43.80 -48.36
CA GLY A 290 16.32 -43.65 -47.22
C GLY A 290 14.93 -43.15 -47.57
N MET A 291 14.49 -43.33 -48.82
CA MET A 291 13.10 -43.17 -49.21
C MET A 291 12.35 -44.48 -48.94
N GLN A 292 12.01 -44.75 -47.69
CA GLN A 292 10.85 -45.57 -47.30
C GLN A 292 10.75 -45.64 -45.78
N GLN A 293 9.52 -45.44 -45.29
CA GLN A 293 8.99 -45.95 -44.01
C GLN A 293 8.88 -44.93 -42.85
N GLY A 294 7.62 -44.62 -42.50
CA GLY A 294 7.21 -44.49 -41.09
C GLY A 294 7.07 -43.08 -40.52
N SER A 295 6.04 -42.34 -40.96
CA SER A 295 5.52 -41.18 -40.23
C SER A 295 4.81 -41.61 -38.95
N SER A 296 5.42 -41.37 -37.79
CA SER A 296 4.78 -41.49 -36.48
C SER A 296 5.10 -40.28 -35.62
N GLY A 297 4.35 -39.19 -35.84
CA GLY A 297 4.24 -38.08 -34.89
C GLY A 297 3.28 -38.44 -33.73
N PRO A 298 3.31 -37.68 -32.63
CA PRO A 298 2.42 -37.90 -31.49
C PRO A 298 0.95 -37.82 -31.94
N LYS A 299 0.13 -38.78 -31.50
CA LYS A 299 -1.32 -38.78 -31.76
C LYS A 299 -1.97 -37.62 -31.01
N GLU A 300 -2.28 -36.55 -31.74
CA GLU A 300 -3.12 -35.46 -31.24
C GLU A 300 -4.54 -35.99 -30.99
N VAL A 301 -5.06 -35.77 -29.79
CA VAL A 301 -6.43 -36.13 -29.41
C VAL A 301 -7.38 -35.10 -30.03
N MET A 302 -8.23 -35.55 -30.95
CA MET A 302 -9.20 -34.71 -31.66
C MET A 302 -10.54 -34.73 -30.93
N VAL A 303 -11.12 -33.55 -30.68
CA VAL A 303 -12.45 -33.36 -30.07
C VAL A 303 -13.42 -32.73 -31.07
N LYS A 304 -14.71 -33.04 -30.98
CA LYS A 304 -15.73 -32.41 -31.84
C LYS A 304 -16.07 -31.00 -31.34
N CYS A 305 -16.02 -30.03 -32.24
CA CYS A 305 -16.55 -28.69 -32.02
C CYS A 305 -18.05 -28.77 -31.73
N ARG A 306 -18.49 -28.11 -30.65
CA ARG A 306 -19.89 -28.15 -30.19
C ARG A 306 -20.85 -27.39 -31.10
N GLU A 307 -20.33 -26.50 -31.93
CA GLU A 307 -21.12 -25.58 -32.74
C GLU A 307 -21.28 -26.05 -34.19
N CYS A 308 -20.21 -26.55 -34.81
CA CYS A 308 -20.24 -27.00 -36.20
C CYS A 308 -19.95 -28.50 -36.38
N GLY A 309 -19.59 -29.22 -35.31
CA GLY A 309 -19.32 -30.66 -35.35
C GLY A 309 -17.94 -31.06 -35.92
N ALA A 310 -17.13 -30.10 -36.38
CA ALA A 310 -15.79 -30.37 -36.92
C ALA A 310 -14.85 -30.99 -35.88
N LEU A 311 -13.93 -31.85 -36.32
CA LEU A 311 -12.89 -32.42 -35.45
C LEU A 311 -11.74 -31.43 -35.31
N VAL A 312 -11.47 -31.00 -34.08
CA VAL A 312 -10.47 -29.97 -33.74
C VAL A 312 -9.52 -30.56 -32.69
N ALA A 313 -8.24 -30.20 -32.75
CA ALA A 313 -7.27 -30.57 -31.70
C ALA A 313 -7.73 -30.05 -30.32
N GLN A 314 -7.57 -30.86 -29.28
CA GLN A 314 -8.07 -30.58 -27.93
C GLN A 314 -7.54 -29.27 -27.32
N ASP A 315 -6.37 -28.81 -27.74
CA ASP A 315 -5.68 -27.60 -27.28
C ASP A 315 -5.94 -26.35 -28.15
N ALA A 316 -6.74 -26.48 -29.22
CA ALA A 316 -7.05 -25.36 -30.09
C ALA A 316 -7.95 -24.34 -29.38
N LYS A 317 -7.47 -23.09 -29.26
CA LYS A 317 -8.24 -21.98 -28.64
C LYS A 317 -9.47 -21.56 -29.46
N PHE A 318 -9.44 -21.76 -30.78
CA PHE A 318 -10.52 -21.43 -31.69
C PHE A 318 -10.72 -22.56 -32.70
N CYS A 319 -11.97 -22.83 -33.08
CA CYS A 319 -12.27 -23.77 -34.14
C CYS A 319 -11.83 -23.18 -35.49
N LYS A 320 -10.95 -23.88 -36.21
CA LYS A 320 -10.43 -23.42 -37.52
C LYS A 320 -11.51 -23.38 -38.62
N GLU A 321 -12.59 -24.14 -38.46
CA GLU A 321 -13.67 -24.21 -39.46
C GLU A 321 -14.76 -23.15 -39.25
N CYS A 322 -15.10 -22.80 -38.00
CA CYS A 322 -16.21 -21.86 -37.73
C CYS A 322 -15.81 -20.60 -36.95
N GLY A 323 -14.54 -20.48 -36.54
CA GLY A 323 -13.99 -19.29 -35.87
C GLY A 323 -14.40 -19.10 -34.40
N LYS A 324 -15.29 -19.94 -33.85
CA LYS A 324 -15.76 -19.81 -32.47
C LYS A 324 -14.72 -20.34 -31.46
N THR A 325 -14.67 -19.67 -30.30
CA THR A 325 -13.77 -20.04 -29.19
C THR A 325 -14.13 -21.42 -28.64
N MET A 326 -13.11 -22.23 -28.41
CA MET A 326 -13.23 -23.57 -27.82
C MET A 326 -12.85 -23.57 -26.34
N VAL A 327 -12.38 -22.42 -25.81
CA VAL A 327 -12.03 -22.27 -24.40
C VAL A 327 -13.31 -22.13 -23.59
N LYS A 328 -13.48 -23.01 -22.61
CA LYS A 328 -14.54 -22.93 -21.61
C LYS A 328 -14.30 -21.65 -20.82
N GLU A 329 -15.24 -20.70 -20.82
CA GLU A 329 -15.15 -19.52 -19.95
C GLU A 329 -15.00 -20.01 -18.50
N GLU A 330 -13.79 -19.89 -17.95
CA GLU A 330 -13.54 -20.17 -16.56
C GLU A 330 -14.22 -19.05 -15.77
N LYS A 331 -15.32 -19.40 -15.09
CA LYS A 331 -15.97 -18.49 -14.14
C LYS A 331 -14.90 -18.04 -13.15
N THR A 332 -14.73 -16.75 -12.94
CA THR A 332 -13.82 -16.19 -11.92
C THR A 332 -14.63 -15.54 -10.81
N ILE A 333 -14.17 -15.63 -9.56
CA ILE A 333 -14.76 -14.97 -8.40
C ILE A 333 -13.85 -13.82 -7.94
N LYS A 334 -14.43 -12.68 -7.55
CA LYS A 334 -13.66 -11.55 -7.00
C LYS A 334 -13.37 -11.77 -5.51
N CYS A 335 -12.15 -11.48 -5.09
CA CYS A 335 -11.77 -11.53 -3.68
C CYS A 335 -12.56 -10.46 -2.91
N PRO A 336 -13.22 -10.80 -1.80
CA PRO A 336 -13.97 -9.84 -0.99
C PRO A 336 -13.07 -8.86 -0.22
N LYS A 337 -11.76 -9.13 -0.11
CA LYS A 337 -10.80 -8.27 0.61
C LYS A 337 -10.05 -7.31 -0.30
N CYS A 338 -9.51 -7.79 -1.43
CA CYS A 338 -8.71 -6.96 -2.35
C CYS A 338 -9.35 -6.73 -3.73
N GLY A 339 -10.41 -7.46 -4.08
CA GLY A 339 -11.10 -7.33 -5.36
C GLY A 339 -10.53 -8.17 -6.52
N ASP A 340 -9.39 -8.84 -6.33
CA ASP A 340 -8.73 -9.61 -7.41
C ASP A 340 -9.54 -10.81 -7.89
N LEU A 341 -9.36 -11.15 -9.16
CA LEU A 341 -10.03 -12.29 -9.79
C LEU A 341 -9.29 -13.58 -9.45
N ASN A 342 -10.02 -14.51 -8.84
CA ASN A 342 -9.54 -15.81 -8.40
C ASN A 342 -10.40 -16.92 -9.03
N SER A 343 -9.89 -18.14 -9.06
CA SER A 343 -10.64 -19.33 -9.46
C SER A 343 -11.77 -19.64 -8.46
N PRO A 344 -12.92 -20.16 -8.88
CA PRO A 344 -14.08 -20.42 -8.00
C PRO A 344 -13.79 -21.41 -6.87
N ASP A 345 -12.81 -22.30 -7.08
CA ASP A 345 -12.49 -23.37 -6.14
C ASP A 345 -11.29 -23.03 -5.23
N GLN A 346 -10.73 -21.82 -5.34
CA GLN A 346 -9.59 -21.40 -4.51
C GLN A 346 -10.01 -21.11 -3.07
N LYS A 347 -9.23 -21.62 -2.11
CA LYS A 347 -9.47 -21.44 -0.66
C LYS A 347 -8.94 -20.11 -0.13
N PHE A 348 -7.90 -19.58 -0.76
CA PHE A 348 -7.26 -18.31 -0.41
C PHE A 348 -7.02 -17.51 -1.68
N CYS A 349 -7.04 -16.18 -1.56
CA CYS A 349 -6.72 -15.29 -2.66
C CYS A 349 -5.21 -15.32 -2.94
N ASP A 350 -4.83 -15.47 -4.21
CA ASP A 350 -3.43 -15.53 -4.63
C ASP A 350 -2.67 -14.21 -4.38
N GLU A 351 -3.37 -13.08 -4.39
CA GLU A 351 -2.76 -11.75 -4.23
C GLU A 351 -2.68 -11.29 -2.77
N CYS A 352 -3.74 -11.45 -1.98
CA CYS A 352 -3.79 -10.92 -0.60
C CYS A 352 -3.81 -11.98 0.51
N GLY A 353 -3.82 -13.27 0.16
CA GLY A 353 -3.87 -14.38 1.11
C GLY A 353 -5.16 -14.50 1.92
N ALA A 354 -6.19 -13.71 1.63
CA ALA A 354 -7.46 -13.75 2.34
C ALA A 354 -8.21 -15.05 2.06
N SER A 355 -8.84 -15.63 3.09
CA SER A 355 -9.72 -16.80 2.93
C SER A 355 -10.89 -16.43 2.02
N MET A 356 -11.07 -17.22 0.97
CA MET A 356 -12.15 -17.07 -0.01
C MET A 356 -13.43 -17.79 0.42
N LYS A 357 -13.41 -18.46 1.58
CA LYS A 357 -14.60 -19.07 2.16
C LYS A 357 -15.54 -17.99 2.70
N ALA A 358 -16.80 -18.05 2.31
CA ALA A 358 -17.84 -17.19 2.87
C ALA A 358 -17.93 -17.38 4.39
N LYS A 359 -18.17 -16.29 5.13
CA LYS A 359 -18.47 -16.33 6.57
C LYS A 359 -19.95 -16.09 6.79
N CYS A 360 -20.52 -16.73 7.80
CA CYS A 360 -21.91 -16.48 8.17
C CYS A 360 -22.08 -15.01 8.61
N PRO A 361 -23.03 -14.25 8.02
CA PRO A 361 -23.22 -12.84 8.36
C PRO A 361 -23.73 -12.61 9.79
N LYS A 362 -24.26 -13.65 10.44
CA LYS A 362 -24.83 -13.56 11.79
C LYS A 362 -23.86 -13.96 12.90
N CYS A 363 -23.08 -15.03 12.70
CA CYS A 363 -22.19 -15.55 13.74
C CYS A 363 -20.70 -15.60 13.34
N GLY A 364 -20.37 -15.26 12.10
CA GLY A 364 -18.98 -15.15 11.63
C GLY A 364 -18.25 -16.48 11.36
N VAL A 365 -18.89 -17.64 11.55
CA VAL A 365 -18.27 -18.94 11.27
C VAL A 365 -18.02 -19.14 9.78
N GLU A 366 -16.91 -19.79 9.42
CA GLU A 366 -16.64 -20.17 8.03
C GLU A 366 -17.69 -21.15 7.51
N LEU A 367 -18.18 -20.90 6.30
CA LEU A 367 -19.16 -21.71 5.60
C LEU A 367 -18.44 -22.61 4.58
N ALA A 368 -19.02 -23.78 4.32
CA ALA A 368 -18.63 -24.60 3.18
C ALA A 368 -19.06 -23.91 1.87
N SER A 369 -18.33 -24.18 0.78
CA SER A 369 -18.49 -23.53 -0.53
C SER A 369 -19.92 -23.65 -1.12
N ASP A 370 -20.71 -24.60 -0.65
CA ASP A 370 -22.08 -24.92 -1.08
C ASP A 370 -23.13 -24.80 0.04
N ALA A 371 -22.79 -24.21 1.19
CA ALA A 371 -23.65 -24.15 2.35
C ALA A 371 -24.87 -23.23 2.14
N LYS A 372 -26.08 -23.82 2.07
CA LYS A 372 -27.36 -23.08 2.02
C LYS A 372 -27.80 -22.54 3.39
N PHE A 373 -27.28 -23.11 4.47
CA PHE A 373 -27.59 -22.75 5.86
C PHE A 373 -26.34 -22.86 6.72
N CYS A 374 -26.19 -21.97 7.69
CA CYS A 374 -25.13 -22.03 8.67
C CYS A 374 -25.38 -23.19 9.66
N LYS A 375 -24.42 -24.10 9.78
CA LYS A 375 -24.54 -25.27 10.69
C LYS A 375 -24.53 -24.88 12.17
N GLU A 376 -23.89 -23.77 12.53
CA GLU A 376 -23.80 -23.32 13.93
C GLU A 376 -25.01 -22.52 14.41
N CYS A 377 -25.54 -21.59 13.59
CA CYS A 377 -26.60 -20.68 14.04
C CYS A 377 -27.93 -20.80 13.25
N GLY A 378 -28.00 -21.70 12.28
CA GLY A 378 -29.20 -21.95 11.46
C GLY A 378 -29.53 -20.87 10.42
N GLU A 379 -28.73 -19.81 10.33
CA GLU A 379 -29.00 -18.70 9.40
C GLU A 379 -28.95 -19.14 7.94
N LYS A 380 -29.92 -18.72 7.13
CA LYS A 380 -29.98 -19.04 5.71
C LYS A 380 -28.96 -18.20 4.95
N ILE A 381 -28.10 -18.85 4.16
CA ILE A 381 -27.08 -18.19 3.36
C ILE A 381 -27.66 -17.98 1.96
N THR A 382 -28.01 -16.74 1.64
CA THR A 382 -28.35 -16.33 0.27
C THR A 382 -27.05 -16.09 -0.47
N GLY A 383 -26.75 -16.95 -1.45
CA GLY A 383 -25.56 -16.87 -2.29
C GLY A 383 -25.58 -15.71 -3.26
#